data_AF-A0A6B2CA15-F1
#
_entry.id   AF-A0A6B2CA15-F1
#
_cell.length_a   1.000
_cell.length_b   1.000
_cell.length_c   1.000
_cell.angle_alpha   90.00
_cell.angle_beta   90.00
_cell.angle_gamma   90.00
#
_symmetry.space_group_name_H-M   'P 1'
#
loop_
_entity.id
_entity.type
_entity.pdbx_description
1 polymer ?
#
loop_
_entity_poly.entity_id
_entity_poly.type
_entity_poly.pdbx_seq_one_letter_code
_entity_poly.pdbx_strand_id
1 'polypeptide(L)'
;MKTVFKDQFEFIRYLDMLGGRSSEYYVKREEKDFSYGIFPWEREIKEHLRLGIINLDKPPGPTSHEVAAWIKKMLALSKVGHAGTLEY
;
A
#
# COMPACT_ATOMS: atom_id res chain seq x y z
N MET A 1 10.95 -5.96 -10.94
CA MET A 1 11.88 -6.66 -10.02
C MET A 1 11.12 -6.93 -8.74
N LYS A 2 10.98 -8.17 -8.27
CA LYS A 2 10.38 -8.45 -6.96
C LYS A 2 11.40 -8.03 -5.90
N THR A 3 11.16 -6.94 -5.19
CA THR A 3 11.93 -6.62 -3.99
C THR A 3 11.51 -7.61 -2.92
N VAL A 4 12.44 -8.46 -2.48
CA VAL A 4 12.23 -9.39 -1.37
C VAL A 4 12.93 -8.77 -0.17
N PHE A 5 12.15 -8.31 0.81
CA PHE A 5 12.69 -7.76 2.05
C PHE A 5 13.05 -8.90 3.00
N LYS A 6 14.21 -8.81 3.64
CA LYS A 6 14.73 -9.82 4.56
C LYS A 6 14.18 -9.69 5.97
N ASP A 7 13.83 -8.47 6.34
CA ASP A 7 13.25 -8.16 7.65
C ASP A 7 12.35 -6.91 7.59
N GLN A 8 11.64 -6.69 8.70
CA GLN A 8 10.74 -5.56 8.91
C GLN A 8 11.42 -4.19 8.82
N PHE A 9 12.69 -4.07 9.21
CA PHE A 9 13.40 -2.81 9.17
C PHE A 9 13.84 -2.45 7.76
N GLU A 10 14.22 -3.44 6.94
CA GLU A 10 14.49 -3.22 5.51
C GLU A 10 13.24 -2.68 4.81
N PHE A 11 12.07 -3.27 5.09
CA PHE A 11 10.81 -2.76 4.56
C PHE A 11 10.49 -1.34 5.04
N ILE A 12 10.61 -1.07 6.34
CA ILE A 12 10.34 0.27 6.90
C ILE A 12 11.29 1.31 6.31
N ARG A 13 12.59 1.02 6.24
CA ARG A 13 13.59 1.92 5.63
C ARG A 13 13.32 2.16 4.15
N TYR A 14 12.85 1.13 3.43
CA TYR A 14 12.42 1.29 2.05
C TYR A 14 11.24 2.26 1.91
N LEU A 15 10.25 2.18 2.80
CA LEU A 15 9.15 3.14 2.82
C LEU A 15 9.62 4.57 3.11
N ASP A 16 10.54 4.72 4.06
CA ASP A 16 11.17 6.02 4.37
C ASP A 16 11.88 6.61 3.16
N MET A 17 12.68 5.79 2.45
CA MET A 17 13.34 6.20 1.20
C MET A 17 12.33 6.67 0.15
N LEU A 18 11.24 5.92 -0.06
CA LEU A 18 10.17 6.32 -0.99
C LEU A 18 9.51 7.63 -0.59
N GLY A 19 9.38 7.88 0.72
CA GLY A 19 8.82 9.10 1.28
C GLY A 19 9.80 10.26 1.38
N GLY A 20 11.06 10.11 0.94
CA GLY A 20 12.11 11.11 1.11
C GLY A 20 12.43 11.41 2.58
N ARG A 21 12.23 10.42 3.47
CA ARG A 21 12.47 10.52 4.91
C ARG A 21 13.75 9.77 5.29
N SER A 22 14.40 10.24 6.34
CA SER A 22 15.50 9.55 7.00
C SER A 22 15.19 9.48 8.49
N SER A 23 14.45 8.46 8.91
CA SER A 23 14.09 8.27 10.32
C SER A 23 15.08 7.34 11.02
N GLU A 24 15.32 7.61 12.30
CA GLU A 24 16.03 6.68 13.19
C GLU A 24 15.04 5.78 13.94
N TYR A 25 15.30 4.48 13.95
CA TYR A 25 14.48 3.49 14.65
C TYR A 25 15.28 2.84 15.78
N TYR A 26 14.73 2.87 16.98
CA TYR A 26 15.31 2.23 18.16
C TYR A 26 14.49 0.99 18.53
N VAL A 27 15.17 -0.15 18.65
CA VAL A 27 14.52 -1.41 19.06
C VAL A 27 14.41 -1.44 20.57
N LYS A 28 13.20 -1.27 21.09
CA LYS A 28 12.95 -1.36 22.54
C LYS A 28 12.86 -2.81 23.02
N ARG A 29 12.31 -3.70 22.21
CA ARG A 29 12.08 -5.11 22.51
C ARG A 29 11.95 -5.90 21.20
N GLU A 30 12.46 -7.11 21.20
CA GLU A 30 12.28 -8.06 20.09
C GLU A 30 11.38 -9.23 20.54
N GLU A 31 10.51 -9.67 19.64
CA GLU A 31 9.66 -10.83 19.80
C GLU A 31 9.87 -11.76 18.60
N LYS A 32 9.68 -13.06 18.82
CA LYS A 32 9.85 -14.09 17.77
C LYS A 32 8.57 -14.87 17.46
N ASP A 33 7.46 -14.46 18.04
CA ASP A 33 6.16 -15.06 17.75
C ASP A 33 5.57 -14.41 16.49
N PHE A 34 5.53 -15.18 15.40
CA PHE A 34 4.95 -14.81 14.11
C PHE A 34 3.68 -15.62 13.81
N SER A 35 3.00 -16.13 14.84
CA SER A 35 1.79 -16.97 14.67
C SER A 35 0.59 -16.23 14.07
N TYR A 36 0.61 -14.89 14.04
CA TYR A 36 -0.48 -14.07 13.52
C TYR A 36 -0.01 -13.07 12.47
N GLY A 37 -0.87 -12.89 11.46
CA GLY A 37 -0.61 -11.95 10.37
C GLY A 37 0.41 -12.48 9.36
N ILE A 38 0.80 -11.61 8.43
CA ILE A 38 1.80 -11.87 7.40
C ILE A 38 2.50 -10.56 7.06
N PHE A 39 3.79 -10.63 6.74
CA PHE A 39 4.52 -9.45 6.33
C PHE A 39 3.87 -8.79 5.11
N PRO A 40 3.80 -7.45 5.04
CA PRO A 40 3.10 -6.76 3.96
C PRO A 40 3.53 -7.16 2.55
N TRP A 41 4.80 -7.50 2.34
CA TRP A 41 5.38 -7.90 1.05
C TRP A 41 5.21 -9.39 0.72
N GLU A 42 4.75 -10.20 1.67
CA GLU A 42 4.49 -11.63 1.50
C GLU A 42 2.99 -11.94 1.36
N ARG A 43 2.14 -10.92 1.43
CA ARG A 43 0.69 -11.08 1.28
C ARG A 43 0.35 -11.73 -0.06
N GLU A 44 -0.62 -12.63 -0.02
CA GLU A 44 -1.27 -13.09 -1.25
C GLU A 44 -1.95 -11.92 -1.96
N ILE A 45 -2.10 -12.03 -3.29
CA ILE A 45 -2.67 -10.94 -4.12
C ILE A 45 -4.05 -10.49 -3.62
N LYS A 46 -4.86 -11.41 -3.11
CA LYS A 46 -6.18 -11.11 -2.55
C LYS A 46 -6.09 -10.17 -1.34
N GLU A 47 -5.10 -10.38 -0.48
CA GLU A 47 -4.87 -9.52 0.70
C GLU A 47 -4.25 -8.19 0.29
N HIS A 48 -3.40 -8.16 -0.74
CA HIS A 48 -2.94 -6.91 -1.35
C HIS A 48 -4.09 -6.08 -1.91
N LEU A 49 -5.05 -6.68 -2.60
CA LEU A 49 -6.22 -5.95 -3.11
C LEU A 49 -7.14 -5.47 -1.98
N ARG A 50 -7.27 -6.27 -0.91
CA ARG A 50 -8.13 -5.95 0.24
C ARG A 50 -7.57 -4.82 1.11
N LEU A 51 -6.25 -4.77 1.29
CA LEU A 51 -5.55 -3.86 2.22
C LEU A 51 -4.64 -2.84 1.51
N GLY A 52 -4.69 -2.77 0.19
CA GLY A 52 -3.76 -2.02 -0.63
C GLY A 52 -4.17 -0.57 -0.90
N ILE A 53 -3.20 0.18 -1.40
CA ILE A 53 -3.35 1.54 -1.92
C ILE A 53 -2.83 1.55 -3.35
N ILE A 54 -3.54 2.21 -4.24
CA ILE A 54 -3.09 2.45 -5.62
C ILE A 54 -2.70 3.92 -5.71
N ASN A 55 -1.41 4.17 -5.97
CA ASN A 55 -0.96 5.51 -6.35
C ASN A 55 -1.33 5.75 -7.81
N LEU A 56 -2.50 6.35 -8.02
CA LEU A 56 -3.09 6.50 -9.34
C LEU A 56 -2.76 7.87 -9.92
N ASP A 57 -2.20 7.86 -11.13
CA ASP A 57 -2.17 9.05 -11.98
C ASP A 57 -3.55 9.24 -12.63
N LYS A 58 -4.35 10.15 -12.07
CA LYS A 58 -5.73 10.37 -12.49
C LYS A 58 -5.73 11.14 -13.83
N PRO A 59 -6.37 10.63 -14.89
CA PRO A 59 -6.47 11.36 -16.15
C PRO A 59 -7.36 12.62 -16.03
N PRO A 60 -7.11 13.66 -16.86
CA PRO A 60 -8.00 14.80 -16.99
C PRO A 60 -9.33 14.39 -17.65
N GLY A 61 -10.44 15.04 -17.28
CA GLY A 61 -11.77 14.73 -17.81
C GLY A 61 -12.73 14.09 -16.80
N PRO A 62 -12.54 12.83 -16.37
CA PRO A 62 -13.44 12.19 -15.41
C PRO A 62 -13.24 12.75 -14.00
N THR A 63 -14.30 12.70 -13.21
CA THR A 63 -14.25 13.03 -11.78
C THR A 63 -13.49 11.96 -10.99
N SER A 64 -13.00 12.32 -9.80
CA SER A 64 -12.34 11.36 -8.89
C SER A 64 -13.25 10.18 -8.50
N HIS A 65 -14.56 10.41 -8.39
CA HIS A 65 -15.55 9.36 -8.10
C HIS A 65 -15.72 8.38 -9.26
N GLU A 66 -15.77 8.86 -10.50
CA GLU A 66 -15.87 8.01 -11.69
C GLU A 66 -14.64 7.11 -11.84
N VAL A 67 -13.45 7.68 -11.68
CA VAL A 67 -12.19 6.93 -11.77
C VAL A 67 -12.13 5.85 -10.67
N ALA A 68 -12.54 6.17 -9.45
CA ALA A 68 -12.64 5.17 -8.38
C ALA A 68 -13.65 4.06 -8.73
N ALA A 69 -14.81 4.41 -9.28
CA ALA A 69 -15.81 3.43 -9.72
C ALA A 69 -15.30 2.51 -10.83
N TRP A 70 -14.48 3.02 -11.77
CA TRP A 70 -13.82 2.21 -12.78
C TRP A 70 -12.87 1.19 -12.17
N ILE A 71 -12.00 1.61 -11.25
CA ILE A 71 -11.06 0.72 -10.54
C ILE A 71 -11.83 -0.37 -9.79
N LYS A 72 -12.90 0.02 -9.07
CA LYS A 72 -13.76 -0.94 -8.36
C LYS A 72 -14.31 -2.02 -9.31
N LYS A 73 -14.78 -1.61 -10.49
CA LYS A 73 -15.32 -2.54 -11.50
C LYS A 73 -14.22 -3.41 -12.12
N MET A 74 -13.09 -2.83 -12.53
CA MET A 74 -11.98 -3.54 -13.17
C MET A 74 -11.38 -4.62 -12.27
N LEU A 75 -11.27 -4.36 -10.97
CA LEU A 75 -10.67 -5.27 -10.00
C LEU A 75 -11.72 -6.07 -9.20
N ALA A 76 -13.00 -6.00 -9.58
CA ALA A 76 -14.12 -6.67 -8.92
C ALA A 76 -14.15 -6.48 -7.39
N LEU A 77 -13.92 -5.24 -6.94
CA LEU A 77 -13.80 -4.90 -5.51
C LEU A 77 -15.18 -4.59 -4.89
N SER A 78 -15.36 -4.96 -3.61
CA SER A 78 -16.58 -4.64 -2.86
C SER A 78 -16.65 -3.17 -2.43
N LYS A 79 -15.50 -2.55 -2.15
CA LYS A 79 -15.36 -1.16 -1.70
C LYS A 79 -14.09 -0.52 -2.26
N VAL A 80 -14.17 0.78 -2.54
CA VAL A 80 -13.05 1.64 -2.91
C VAL A 80 -13.29 3.03 -2.32
N GLY A 81 -12.23 3.80 -2.11
CA GLY A 81 -12.29 5.23 -1.80
C GLY A 81 -11.08 5.93 -2.42
N HIS A 82 -11.18 7.25 -2.62
CA HIS A 82 -10.06 8.07 -3.08
C HIS A 82 -9.68 9.09 -1.99
N ALA A 83 -8.39 9.40 -1.89
CA ALA A 83 -7.87 10.35 -0.90
C ALA A 83 -7.82 11.75 -1.52
N GLY A 84 -8.83 12.57 -1.24
CA GLY A 84 -8.97 13.92 -1.80
C GLY A 84 -9.60 13.92 -3.19
N THR A 85 -10.37 14.95 -3.51
CA THR A 85 -10.95 15.15 -4.84
C THR A 85 -9.97 15.98 -5.66
N LEU A 86 -9.50 15.41 -6.76
CA LEU A 86 -8.88 16.20 -7.82
C LEU A 86 -10.00 16.64 -8.78
N GLU A 87 -10.17 17.95 -8.87
CA GLU A 87 -10.99 18.61 -9.88
C GLU A 87 -10.33 18.50 -11.26
N TYR A 88 -11.10 18.84 -12.30
CA TYR A 88 -10.79 18.64 -13.72
C TYR A 88 -9.44 19.20 -14.16
#